data_AF-A0A440AQK7-F1
#
_entry.id   AF-A0A440AQK7-F1
#
_cell.length_a   1.000
_cell.length_b   1.000
_cell.length_c   1.000
_cell.angle_alpha   90.00
_cell.angle_beta   90.00
_cell.angle_gamma   90.00
#
_symmetry.space_group_name_H-M   'P 1'
#
loop_
_entity.id
_entity.type
_entity.pdbx_description
1 polymer ?
#
loop_
_entity_poly.entity_id
_entity_poly.type
_entity_poly.pdbx_seq_one_letter_code
_entity_poly.pdbx_strand_id
1 'polypeptide(L)'
;PGVEAQALSKAELTAAISADPSLCPVPQAPIVEAPTEDEALAAFRKAQEASPLVWDRNNMPEISLNLGQCDKNSSGPGVSCMTSIKMSPQAQPLDRVVGFAKDASGEWIATIN
;
A
#
# COMPACT_ATOMS: atom_id res chain seq x y z
N PRO A 1 13.96 43.48 15.27
CA PRO A 1 12.84 42.89 16.04
C PRO A 1 13.20 41.44 16.41
N GLY A 2 13.62 41.22 17.67
CA GLY A 2 13.92 39.89 18.18
C GLY A 2 12.63 39.19 18.59
N VAL A 3 12.40 37.98 18.10
CA VAL A 3 11.31 37.14 18.58
C VAL A 3 11.76 36.57 19.93
N GLU A 4 11.14 37.02 21.02
CA GLU A 4 11.34 36.40 22.34
C GLU A 4 10.67 35.03 22.34
N ALA A 5 11.48 33.97 22.36
CA ALA A 5 10.99 32.61 22.55
C ALA A 5 10.74 32.38 24.05
N GLN A 6 9.48 32.29 24.45
CA GLN A 6 9.08 32.03 25.84
C GLN A 6 8.71 30.56 26.00
N ALA A 7 9.19 29.93 27.08
CA ALA A 7 8.89 28.52 27.37
C ALA A 7 7.46 28.39 27.91
N LEU A 8 6.64 27.56 27.24
CA LEU A 8 5.28 27.23 27.67
C LEU A 8 5.30 26.09 28.70
N SER A 9 4.46 26.20 29.73
CA SER A 9 4.26 25.11 30.68
C SER A 9 3.40 23.99 30.06
N LYS A 10 3.52 22.78 30.63
CA LYS A 10 2.69 21.63 30.23
C LYS A 10 1.19 21.91 30.37
N ALA A 11 0.80 22.68 31.39
CA ALA A 11 -0.60 23.02 31.63
C ALA A 11 -1.17 23.93 30.52
N GLU A 12 -0.39 24.92 30.08
CA GLU A 12 -0.78 25.82 29.00
C GLU A 12 -0.91 25.08 27.67
N LEU A 13 0.04 24.18 27.35
CA LEU A 13 -0.06 23.31 26.18
C LEU A 13 -1.32 22.43 26.22
N THR A 14 -1.62 21.82 27.37
CA THR A 14 -2.78 20.93 27.51
C THR A 14 -4.10 21.70 27.39
N ALA A 15 -4.17 22.91 27.96
CA ALA A 15 -5.32 23.78 27.86
C ALA A 15 -5.56 24.24 26.41
N ALA A 16 -4.49 24.59 25.69
CA ALA A 16 -4.56 24.96 24.28
C ALA A 16 -5.09 23.80 23.40
N ILE A 17 -4.54 22.60 23.58
CA ILE A 17 -5.00 21.40 22.86
C ILE A 17 -6.45 21.04 23.22
N SER A 18 -6.86 21.26 24.47
CA SER A 18 -8.25 20.99 24.90
C SER A 18 -9.23 22.01 24.31
N ALA A 19 -8.81 23.27 24.17
CA ALA A 19 -9.60 24.34 23.57
C ALA A 19 -9.68 24.21 22.04
N ASP A 20 -8.61 23.69 21.41
CA ASP A 20 -8.56 23.43 19.99
C ASP A 20 -7.93 22.05 19.72
N PRO A 21 -8.76 21.00 19.60
CA PRO A 21 -8.30 19.65 19.29
C PRO A 21 -7.58 19.52 17.95
N SER A 22 -7.72 20.49 17.04
CA SER A 22 -7.00 20.49 15.75
C SER A 22 -5.51 20.80 15.90
N LEU A 23 -5.09 21.33 17.06
CA LEU A 23 -3.69 21.52 17.41
C LEU A 23 -2.96 20.20 17.69
N CYS A 24 -3.68 19.10 17.90
CA CYS A 24 -3.08 17.77 17.90
C CYS A 24 -2.68 17.42 16.45
N PRO A 25 -1.39 17.14 16.19
CA PRO A 25 -0.99 16.62 14.89
C PRO A 25 -1.79 15.34 14.61
N VAL A 26 -2.59 15.35 13.55
CA VAL A 26 -3.15 14.11 13.01
C VAL A 26 -1.95 13.24 12.65
N PRO A 27 -1.84 12.00 13.16
CA PRO A 27 -0.82 11.09 12.70
C PRO A 27 -0.98 10.98 11.18
N GLN A 28 -0.08 11.62 10.44
CA GLN A 28 0.02 11.36 9.01
C GLN A 28 0.43 9.90 8.94
N ALA A 29 -0.50 9.03 8.53
CA ALA A 29 -0.15 7.67 8.18
C ALA A 29 1.07 7.79 7.26
N PRO A 30 2.19 7.09 7.55
CA PRO A 30 3.37 7.20 6.73
C PRO A 30 2.93 6.99 5.28
N ILE A 31 3.25 7.94 4.39
CA ILE A 31 2.94 7.80 2.97
C ILE A 31 3.74 6.58 2.52
N VAL A 32 3.08 5.43 2.47
CA VAL A 32 3.72 4.20 2.04
C VAL A 32 3.66 4.23 0.53
N GLU A 33 4.82 4.24 -0.11
CA GLU A 33 4.89 4.18 -1.56
C GLU A 33 4.23 2.88 -2.03
N ALA A 34 3.13 3.01 -2.77
CA ALA A 34 2.34 1.90 -3.29
C ALA A 34 2.42 1.91 -4.82
N PRO A 35 2.32 0.73 -5.48
CA PRO A 35 2.23 0.67 -6.92
C PRO A 35 0.93 1.30 -7.41
N THR A 36 0.95 1.80 -8.63
CA THR A 36 -0.27 2.06 -9.41
C THR A 36 -0.96 0.75 -9.79
N GLU A 37 -2.23 0.79 -10.20
CA GLU A 37 -2.96 -0.42 -10.64
C GLU A 37 -2.25 -1.12 -11.81
N ASP A 38 -1.70 -0.36 -12.77
CA ASP A 38 -0.97 -0.89 -13.91
C ASP A 38 0.34 -1.58 -13.49
N GLU A 39 1.10 -0.96 -12.57
CA GLU A 39 2.33 -1.56 -12.02
C GLU A 39 2.01 -2.81 -11.21
N ALA A 40 0.96 -2.78 -10.39
CA ALA A 40 0.51 -3.92 -9.61
C ALA A 40 0.04 -5.06 -10.51
N LEU A 41 -0.69 -4.77 -11.58
CA LEU A 41 -1.12 -5.75 -12.57
C LEU A 41 0.08 -6.37 -13.30
N ALA A 42 1.04 -5.57 -13.74
CA ALA A 42 2.26 -6.04 -14.39
C ALA A 42 3.07 -6.96 -13.45
N ALA A 43 3.27 -6.53 -12.20
CA ALA A 43 3.96 -7.32 -11.18
C ALA A 43 3.22 -8.63 -10.87
N PHE A 44 1.90 -8.60 -10.76
CA PHE A 44 1.05 -9.77 -10.51
C PHE A 44 1.12 -10.78 -11.67
N ARG A 45 1.05 -10.30 -12.92
CA ARG A 45 1.19 -11.16 -14.11
C ARG A 45 2.54 -11.85 -14.14
N LYS A 46 3.63 -11.12 -13.90
CA LYS A 46 4.98 -11.70 -13.80
C LYS A 46 5.08 -12.75 -12.70
N ALA A 47 4.49 -12.50 -11.53
CA ALA A 47 4.47 -13.47 -10.43
C ALA A 47 3.70 -14.76 -10.79
N GLN A 48 2.57 -14.63 -11.50
CA GLN A 48 1.83 -15.78 -12.01
C GLN A 48 2.62 -16.56 -13.06
N GLU A 49 3.23 -15.88 -14.02
CA GLU A 49 4.05 -16.52 -15.06
C GLU A 49 5.25 -17.28 -14.48
N ALA A 50 5.86 -16.75 -13.43
CA ALA A 50 6.96 -17.38 -12.70
C ALA A 50 6.51 -18.56 -11.82
N SER A 51 5.22 -18.66 -11.49
CA SER A 51 4.71 -19.70 -10.60
C SER A 51 4.74 -21.08 -11.28
N PRO A 52 5.37 -22.10 -10.66
CA PRO A 52 5.42 -23.45 -11.20
C PRO A 52 4.05 -24.16 -11.13
N LEU A 53 3.06 -23.56 -10.46
CA LEU A 53 1.72 -24.13 -10.24
C LEU A 53 0.68 -23.64 -11.27
N VAL A 54 1.04 -22.70 -12.14
CA VAL A 54 0.13 -22.22 -13.20
C VAL A 54 0.08 -23.26 -14.32
N TRP A 55 -1.02 -24.01 -14.34
CA TRP A 55 -1.29 -25.13 -15.24
C TRP A 55 -1.83 -24.71 -16.61
N ASP A 56 -2.38 -23.49 -16.73
CA ASP A 56 -2.92 -22.96 -17.99
C ASP A 56 -2.33 -21.57 -18.30
N ARG A 57 -1.12 -21.56 -18.87
CA ARG A 57 -0.39 -20.34 -19.24
C ARG A 57 -0.99 -19.59 -20.44
N ASN A 58 -1.82 -20.27 -21.24
CA ASN A 58 -2.34 -19.72 -22.50
C ASN A 58 -3.65 -18.95 -22.31
N ASN A 59 -4.26 -19.02 -21.12
CA ASN A 59 -5.60 -18.48 -20.85
C ASN A 59 -5.59 -17.35 -19.80
N MET A 60 -4.43 -16.72 -19.58
CA MET A 60 -4.26 -15.55 -18.70
C MET A 60 -4.37 -14.14 -19.34
N PRO A 61 -4.78 -13.92 -20.61
CA PRO A 61 -4.63 -12.59 -21.23
C PRO A 61 -5.54 -11.50 -20.64
N GLU A 62 -6.60 -11.88 -19.92
CA GLU A 62 -7.65 -10.97 -19.45
C GLU A 62 -7.68 -10.78 -17.93
N ILE A 63 -6.57 -11.08 -17.24
CA ILE A 63 -6.46 -10.79 -15.80
C ILE A 63 -6.57 -9.28 -15.58
N SER A 64 -7.49 -8.87 -14.71
CA SER A 64 -7.59 -7.50 -14.21
C SER A 64 -7.37 -7.45 -12.70
N LEU A 65 -6.87 -6.32 -12.22
CA LEU A 65 -6.50 -6.12 -10.83
C LEU A 65 -6.89 -4.71 -10.41
N ASN A 66 -7.54 -4.59 -9.25
CA ASN A 66 -7.86 -3.32 -8.62
C ASN A 66 -7.25 -3.25 -7.22
N LEU A 67 -6.66 -2.10 -6.89
CA LEU A 67 -6.02 -1.87 -5.59
C LEU A 67 -7.01 -1.24 -4.60
N GLY A 68 -7.04 -1.82 -3.41
CA GLY A 68 -7.69 -1.26 -2.24
C GLY A 68 -6.68 -0.58 -1.31
N GLN A 69 -6.87 -0.74 0.00
CA GLN A 69 -5.96 -0.20 1.01
C GLN A 69 -4.59 -0.88 0.93
N CYS A 70 -3.53 -0.08 0.96
CA CYS A 70 -2.14 -0.53 1.06
C CYS A 70 -1.53 -0.07 2.38
N ASP A 71 -0.88 -1.00 3.07
CA ASP A 71 -0.15 -0.74 4.31
C ASP A 71 1.29 -1.22 4.19
N LYS A 72 2.17 -0.74 5.07
CA LYS A 72 3.54 -1.24 5.14
C LYS A 72 3.51 -2.74 5.46
N ASN A 73 4.24 -3.53 4.67
CA ASN A 73 4.30 -4.96 4.90
C ASN A 73 4.96 -5.26 6.25
N SER A 74 4.29 -6.04 7.10
CA SER A 74 4.78 -6.41 8.43
C SER A 74 5.83 -7.52 8.38
N SER A 75 5.83 -8.33 7.31
CA SER A 75 6.61 -9.56 7.21
C SER A 75 7.74 -9.47 6.18
N GLY A 76 8.00 -8.28 5.62
CA GLY A 76 8.99 -8.12 4.56
C GLY A 76 9.08 -6.69 4.04
N PRO A 77 9.87 -6.48 2.97
CA PRO A 77 9.97 -5.19 2.30
C PRO A 77 8.65 -4.81 1.60
N GLY A 78 8.51 -3.52 1.33
CA GLY A 78 7.42 -2.97 0.53
C GLY A 78 6.09 -2.84 1.30
N VAL A 79 5.01 -3.08 0.58
CA VAL A 79 3.63 -2.87 1.01
C VAL A 79 2.80 -4.13 0.87
N SER A 80 1.73 -4.23 1.63
CA SER A 80 0.69 -5.23 1.47
C SER A 80 -0.60 -4.50 1.13
N CYS A 81 -1.14 -4.78 -0.04
CA CYS A 81 -2.37 -4.17 -0.51
C CYS A 81 -3.51 -5.19 -0.52
N MET A 82 -4.70 -4.76 -0.09
CA MET A 82 -5.92 -5.45 -0.46
C MET A 82 -6.09 -5.31 -1.97
N THR A 83 -6.34 -6.41 -2.65
CA THR A 83 -6.36 -6.46 -4.11
C THR A 83 -7.53 -7.29 -4.58
N SER A 84 -8.37 -6.72 -5.44
CA SER A 84 -9.44 -7.45 -6.11
C SER A 84 -8.94 -7.98 -7.45
N ILE A 85 -8.86 -9.31 -7.58
CA ILE A 85 -8.28 -9.98 -8.74
C ILE A 85 -9.38 -10.66 -9.53
N LYS A 86 -9.41 -10.45 -10.84
CA LYS A 86 -10.32 -11.15 -11.74
C LYS A 86 -9.50 -11.91 -12.77
N MET A 87 -9.56 -13.24 -12.74
CA MET A 87 -8.74 -14.08 -13.63
C MET A 87 -9.22 -14.08 -15.08
N SER A 88 -10.51 -13.84 -15.30
CA SER A 88 -11.12 -13.64 -16.62
C SER A 88 -12.37 -12.75 -16.50
N PRO A 89 -12.88 -12.15 -17.57
CA PRO A 89 -14.02 -11.23 -17.50
C PRO A 89 -15.31 -11.87 -16.98
N GLN A 90 -15.45 -13.19 -17.07
CA GLN A 90 -16.59 -13.95 -16.57
C GLN A 90 -16.36 -14.50 -15.15
N ALA A 91 -15.12 -14.49 -14.64
CA ALA A 91 -14.81 -14.94 -13.29
C ALA A 91 -15.35 -13.98 -12.23
N GLN A 92 -15.67 -14.51 -11.05
CA GLN A 92 -15.95 -13.66 -9.90
C GLN A 92 -14.65 -13.01 -9.41
N PRO A 93 -14.68 -11.72 -9.00
CA PRO A 93 -13.53 -11.09 -8.39
C PRO A 93 -13.18 -11.78 -7.07
N LEU A 94 -11.89 -11.87 -6.80
CA LEU A 94 -11.33 -12.50 -5.62
C LEU A 94 -10.46 -11.49 -4.88
N ASP A 95 -10.91 -11.12 -3.69
CA ASP A 95 -10.16 -10.20 -2.84
C ASP A 95 -9.09 -10.97 -2.07
N ARG A 96 -7.83 -10.55 -2.24
CA ARG A 96 -6.64 -11.13 -1.61
C ARG A 96 -5.71 -10.02 -1.16
N VAL A 97 -4.99 -10.27 -0.07
CA VAL A 97 -3.84 -9.43 0.28
C VAL A 97 -2.66 -9.86 -0.58
N VAL A 98 -2.10 -8.92 -1.34
CA VAL A 98 -0.92 -9.13 -2.19
C VAL A 98 0.22 -8.24 -1.70
N GLY A 99 1.40 -8.84 -1.55
CA GLY A 99 2.61 -8.09 -1.22
C GLY A 99 3.22 -7.47 -2.47
N PHE A 100 3.61 -6.21 -2.41
CA PHE A 100 4.33 -5.51 -3.47
C PHE A 100 5.62 -4.90 -2.93
N ALA A 101 6.74 -5.15 -3.58
CA ALA A 101 8.03 -4.55 -3.23
C ALA A 101 8.79 -4.18 -4.50
N LYS A 102 9.74 -3.24 -4.41
CA LYS A 102 10.65 -2.96 -5.53
C LYS A 102 11.87 -3.88 -5.45
N ASP A 103 12.28 -4.42 -6.58
CA ASP A 103 13.52 -5.18 -6.70
C ASP A 103 14.75 -4.25 -6.79
N ALA A 104 15.93 -4.82 -7.03
CA ALA A 104 17.17 -4.04 -7.14
C ALA A 104 17.20 -3.06 -8.33
N SER A 105 16.37 -3.28 -9.35
CA SER A 105 16.20 -2.38 -10.50
C SER A 105 15.18 -1.27 -10.25
N GLY A 106 14.44 -1.35 -9.14
CA GLY A 106 13.34 -0.46 -8.82
C GLY A 106 12.00 -0.90 -9.39
N GLU A 107 11.93 -2.08 -10.03
CA GLU A 107 10.70 -2.63 -10.59
C GLU A 107 9.84 -3.28 -9.49
N TRP A 108 8.52 -3.08 -9.56
CA TRP A 108 7.58 -3.73 -8.66
C TRP A 108 7.49 -5.24 -8.91
N ILE A 109 7.62 -6.01 -7.84
CA ILE A 109 7.39 -7.44 -7.79
C ILE A 109 6.20 -7.75 -6.88
N ALA A 110 5.34 -8.68 -7.29
CA ALA A 110 4.22 -9.14 -6.50
C ALA A 110 4.56 -10.47 -5.81
N THR A 111 4.16 -10.62 -4.56
CA THR A 111 4.24 -11.86 -3.79
C THR A 111 2.83 -12.27 -3.39
N ILE A 112 2.46 -13.49 -3.77
CA ILE A 112 1.17 -14.11 -3.48
C ILE A 112 1.45 -15.26 -2.51
N ASN A 113 0.98 -15.14 -1.27
CA ASN A 113 1.06 -16.22 -0.26
C ASN A 113 -0.18 -17.12 -0.32
#